data_AF-A0A9Q4CV60-F1
#
_entry.id   AF-A0A9Q4CV60-F1
#
_cell.length_a   1.000
_cell.length_b   1.000
_cell.length_c   1.000
_cell.angle_alpha   90.00
_cell.angle_beta   90.00
_cell.angle_gamma   90.00
#
_symmetry.space_group_name_H-M   'P 1'
#
loop_
_entity.id
_entity.type
_entity.pdbx_description
1 polymer ?
#
loop_
_entity_poly.entity_id
_entity_poly.type
_entity_poly.pdbx_seq_one_letter_code
_entity_poly.pdbx_strand_id
1 'polypeptide(L)'
;MDVRVKLFANLKEAVGQDEVVVSLPDATSIATLRSVLAEHFPGMRSILPKCVFAVNQQIVSEDDMLSIHAEVAVLPPVGGGGTDSLDAESTDNVYCVLTEKELSVQRAYDALIHPNWGGTVLFCGTVREWTGEKQTSHLTYEAYRSMAIQQMQDLQRQVEADYPGVRTLMWHRLGRLELTDIAVICAAASPHRDAAFLAARTLIERLKKEVPIWKKEFYVDGQPEWRENE
;
A
#
# COMPACT_ATOMS: atom_id res chain seq x y z
N MET A 1 12.71 14.75 23.26
CA MET A 1 11.73 13.64 23.17
C MET A 1 12.30 12.40 22.48
N ASP A 2 11.86 11.21 22.87
CA ASP A 2 12.12 9.96 22.14
C ASP A 2 11.02 9.72 21.12
N VAL A 3 11.39 9.54 19.86
CA VAL A 3 10.45 9.31 18.76
C VAL A 3 10.62 7.90 18.24
N ARG A 4 9.50 7.19 18.17
CA ARG A 4 9.39 5.85 17.63
C ARG A 4 9.08 5.94 16.15
N VAL A 5 9.92 5.29 15.33
CA VAL A 5 9.86 5.37 13.88
C VAL A 5 9.69 3.96 13.31
N LYS A 6 8.57 3.73 12.65
CA LYS A 6 8.27 2.49 11.92
C LYS A 6 8.96 2.49 10.56
N LEU A 7 9.58 1.36 10.23
CA LEU A 7 10.32 1.12 8.99
C LEU A 7 9.68 -0.04 8.23
N PHE A 8 9.64 0.10 6.91
CA PHE A 8 9.02 -0.89 6.03
C PHE A 8 9.96 -1.28 4.90
N ALA A 9 9.71 -2.44 4.33
CA ALA A 9 10.36 -2.94 3.12
C ALA A 9 11.90 -2.83 3.16
N ASN A 10 12.51 -2.17 2.18
CA ASN A 10 13.96 -2.03 2.09
C ASN A 10 14.60 -1.22 3.24
N LEU A 11 13.85 -0.37 3.94
CA LEU A 11 14.34 0.33 5.13
C LEU A 11 14.47 -0.63 6.32
N LYS A 12 13.45 -1.48 6.53
CA LYS A 12 13.48 -2.52 7.56
C LYS A 12 14.67 -3.44 7.38
N GLU A 13 14.95 -3.86 6.14
CA GLU A 13 16.10 -4.72 5.82
C GLU A 13 17.44 -4.01 6.01
N ALA A 14 17.53 -2.72 5.64
CA ALA A 14 18.75 -1.94 5.80
C ALA A 14 19.16 -1.74 7.27
N VAL A 15 18.18 -1.75 8.18
CA VAL A 15 18.39 -1.59 9.63
C VAL A 15 18.38 -2.92 10.38
N GLY A 16 17.67 -3.92 9.86
CA GLY A 16 17.41 -5.19 10.53
C GLY A 16 16.30 -5.14 11.59
N GLN A 17 15.55 -4.04 11.65
CA GLN A 17 14.46 -3.80 12.61
C GLN A 17 13.30 -3.08 11.89
N ASP A 18 12.05 -3.39 12.27
CA ASP A 18 10.86 -2.69 11.75
C ASP A 18 10.49 -1.45 12.55
N GLU A 19 11.17 -1.21 13.66
CA GLU A 19 10.97 -0.03 14.47
C GLU A 19 12.29 0.40 15.10
N VAL A 20 12.57 1.70 15.07
CA VAL A 20 13.71 2.31 15.75
C VAL A 20 13.25 3.45 16.65
N VAL A 21 14.04 3.73 17.68
CA VAL A 21 13.82 4.88 18.56
C VAL A 21 14.99 5.84 18.41
N VAL A 22 14.69 7.11 18.17
CA VAL A 22 15.68 8.19 18.10
C VAL A 22 15.36 9.28 19.10
N SER A 23 16.38 9.77 19.80
CA SER A 23 16.25 10.89 20.71
C SER A 23 16.46 12.20 19.96
N LEU A 24 15.47 13.09 20.03
CA LEU A 24 15.45 14.38 19.36
C LEU A 24 15.23 15.51 20.38
N PRO A 25 15.69 16.74 20.09
CA PRO A 25 15.22 17.93 20.82
C PRO A 25 13.69 18.06 20.76
N ASP A 26 13.10 18.76 21.73
CA ASP A 26 11.69 19.09 21.65
C ASP A 26 11.44 20.10 20.52
N ALA A 27 10.28 20.03 19.87
CA ALA A 27 9.95 20.81 18.67
C ALA A 27 10.95 20.60 17.52
N THR A 28 11.00 19.38 17.00
CA THR A 28 11.85 18.99 15.86
C THR A 28 11.02 18.84 14.58
N SER A 29 11.55 19.25 13.43
CA SER A 29 10.87 19.06 12.13
C SER A 29 11.16 17.68 11.51
N ILE A 30 10.37 17.29 10.51
CA ILE A 30 10.61 16.07 9.73
C ILE A 30 11.98 16.09 9.05
N ALA A 31 12.44 17.24 8.52
CA ALA A 31 13.76 17.39 7.93
C ALA A 31 14.90 17.04 8.90
N THR A 32 14.77 17.47 10.15
CA THR A 32 15.75 17.14 11.19
C THR A 32 15.68 15.66 11.56
N LEU A 33 14.49 15.08 11.72
CA LEU A 33 14.35 13.64 11.96
C LEU A 33 15.00 12.82 10.84
N ARG A 34 14.76 13.17 9.56
CA ARG A 34 15.38 12.54 8.41
C ARG A 34 16.91 12.58 8.49
N SER A 35 17.48 13.72 8.84
CA SER A 35 18.93 13.90 8.99
C SER A 35 19.48 13.02 10.11
N VAL A 36 18.80 12.97 11.25
CA VAL A 36 19.16 12.13 12.39
C VAL A 36 19.10 10.64 12.04
N LEU A 37 18.05 10.20 11.34
CA LEU A 37 17.93 8.82 10.86
C LEU A 37 19.07 8.45 9.89
N ALA A 38 19.41 9.34 8.95
CA ALA A 38 20.51 9.12 8.02
C ALA A 38 21.89 9.04 8.73
N GLU A 39 22.06 9.78 9.81
CA GLU A 39 23.29 9.75 10.62
C GLU A 39 23.40 8.46 11.43
N HIS A 40 22.36 8.11 12.19
CA HIS A 40 22.33 6.97 13.11
C HIS A 40 22.24 5.63 12.39
N PHE A 41 21.61 5.59 11.21
CA PHE A 41 21.42 4.37 10.41
C PHE A 41 22.00 4.55 9.01
N PRO A 42 23.33 4.39 8.83
CA PRO A 42 23.99 4.61 7.54
C PRO A 42 23.43 3.79 6.37
N GLY A 43 22.87 2.60 6.65
CA GLY A 43 22.22 1.74 5.64
C GLY A 43 20.99 2.37 4.98
N MET A 44 20.34 3.35 5.63
CA MET A 44 19.17 4.05 5.10
C MET A 44 19.53 5.25 4.21
N ARG A 45 20.79 5.73 4.21
CA ARG A 45 21.20 7.00 3.57
C ARG A 45 20.84 7.09 2.08
N SER A 46 20.93 5.99 1.36
CA SER A 46 20.62 5.93 -0.08
C SER A 46 19.12 5.81 -0.37
N ILE A 47 18.32 5.38 0.61
CA ILE A 47 16.89 5.08 0.48
C ILE A 47 16.04 6.26 0.97
N LEU A 48 16.42 6.85 2.11
CA LEU A 48 15.70 7.95 2.77
C LEU A 48 15.30 9.09 1.82
N PRO A 49 16.17 9.61 0.93
CA PRO A 49 15.80 10.73 0.05
C PRO A 49 14.59 10.48 -0.86
N LYS A 50 14.23 9.21 -1.08
CA LYS A 50 13.07 8.80 -1.89
C LYS A 50 11.82 8.52 -1.05
N CYS A 51 11.96 8.55 0.27
CA CYS A 51 10.90 8.19 1.20
C CYS A 51 10.07 9.38 1.61
N VAL A 52 8.78 9.12 1.82
CA VAL A 52 7.81 10.03 2.41
C VAL A 52 7.67 9.72 3.89
N PHE A 53 7.38 10.72 4.71
CA PHE A 53 7.11 10.54 6.14
C PHE A 53 5.62 10.60 6.38
N ALA A 54 5.14 9.75 7.28
CA ALA A 54 3.80 9.84 7.82
C ALA A 54 3.84 10.01 9.34
N VAL A 55 3.05 10.94 9.85
CA VAL A 55 2.84 11.17 11.28
C VAL A 55 1.39 10.85 11.59
N ASN A 56 1.16 9.92 12.53
CA ASN A 56 -0.17 9.44 12.89
C ASN A 56 -0.98 9.01 11.65
N GLN A 57 -0.34 8.27 10.74
CA GLN A 57 -0.92 7.77 9.48
C GLN A 57 -1.26 8.83 8.43
N GLN A 58 -0.87 10.09 8.63
CA GLN A 58 -1.02 11.17 7.65
C GLN A 58 0.34 11.54 7.05
N ILE A 59 0.41 11.68 5.72
CA ILE A 59 1.63 12.12 5.04
C ILE A 59 1.94 13.57 5.43
N VAL A 60 3.21 13.83 5.72
CA VAL A 60 3.70 15.14 6.16
C VAL A 60 4.84 15.65 5.28
N SER A 61 5.03 16.96 5.27
CA SER A 61 6.11 17.68 4.62
C SER A 61 7.37 17.76 5.50
N GLU A 62 8.50 18.14 4.92
CA GLU A 62 9.78 18.29 5.62
C GLU A 62 9.74 19.37 6.72
N ASP A 63 8.89 20.38 6.54
CA ASP A 63 8.76 21.53 7.45
C ASP A 63 7.78 21.27 8.61
N ASP A 64 7.00 20.19 8.55
CA ASP A 64 6.03 19.86 9.60
C ASP A 64 6.74 19.51 10.91
N MET A 65 6.13 19.93 12.01
CA MET A 65 6.68 19.77 13.36
C MET A 65 6.19 18.46 13.98
N LEU A 66 7.12 17.69 14.56
CA LEU A 66 6.80 16.47 15.29
C LEU A 66 6.16 16.79 16.64
N SER A 67 5.06 16.11 16.93
CA SER A 67 4.46 16.10 18.28
C SER A 67 5.16 15.07 19.17
N ILE A 68 5.17 15.34 20.48
CA ILE A 68 5.86 14.53 21.51
C ILE A 68 5.37 13.07 21.63
N HIS A 69 4.25 12.73 21.01
CA HIS A 69 3.64 11.40 21.00
C HIS A 69 3.31 10.92 19.58
N ALA A 70 3.92 11.54 18.56
CA ALA A 70 3.74 11.16 17.17
C ALA A 70 4.18 9.70 16.96
N GLU A 71 3.30 8.91 16.37
CA GLU A 71 3.71 7.70 15.66
C GLU A 71 4.27 8.14 14.31
N VAL A 72 5.55 7.87 14.06
CA VAL A 72 6.17 8.22 12.78
C VAL A 72 6.42 6.96 11.97
N ALA A 73 6.12 7.01 10.68
CA ALA A 73 6.44 5.99 9.71
C ALA A 73 7.26 6.59 8.57
N VAL A 74 8.32 5.88 8.16
CA VAL A 74 9.06 6.20 6.94
C VAL A 74 8.59 5.26 5.85
N LEU A 75 7.99 5.83 4.81
CA LEU A 75 7.36 5.11 3.72
C LEU A 75 8.29 5.12 2.50
N PRO A 76 8.87 3.98 2.11
CA PRO A 76 9.52 3.84 0.82
C PRO A 76 8.54 4.15 -0.32
N PRO A 77 9.02 4.57 -1.49
CA PRO A 77 8.14 4.87 -2.62
C PRO A 77 7.26 3.67 -2.96
N VAL A 78 5.96 3.94 -3.05
CA VAL A 78 4.98 3.14 -3.80
C VAL A 78 4.81 3.78 -5.18
N GLY A 79 4.22 3.09 -6.16
CA GLY A 79 4.31 3.42 -7.60
C GLY A 79 3.75 4.77 -8.07
N GLY A 80 3.50 5.76 -7.21
CA GLY A 80 3.14 7.13 -7.59
C GLY A 80 2.44 7.91 -6.46
N GLY A 81 2.93 9.10 -6.13
CA GLY A 81 2.43 9.91 -5.02
C GLY A 81 1.01 10.47 -5.23
N GLY A 82 0.19 10.36 -4.19
CA GLY A 82 -1.05 11.11 -4.00
C GLY A 82 -1.35 11.22 -2.51
N THR A 83 -1.59 12.45 -2.03
CA THR A 83 -1.97 12.75 -0.64
C THR A 83 -3.40 13.26 -0.64
N ASP A 84 -4.31 12.56 0.02
CA ASP A 84 -5.54 13.12 0.56
C ASP A 84 -5.74 12.56 1.97
N SER A 85 -6.14 13.44 2.89
CA SER A 85 -6.35 13.14 4.31
C SER A 85 -7.81 12.79 4.56
N LEU A 86 -8.08 11.65 5.20
CA LEU A 86 -9.41 11.32 5.70
C LEU A 86 -9.35 10.44 6.96
N ASP A 87 -10.32 10.71 7.84
CA ASP A 87 -10.47 10.18 9.19
C ASP A 87 -10.72 8.66 9.25
N ALA A 88 -10.16 8.04 10.29
CA ALA A 88 -10.29 6.62 10.58
C ALA A 88 -11.57 6.30 11.34
N GLU A 89 -12.32 5.30 10.86
CA GLU A 89 -12.88 4.19 11.65
C GLU A 89 -13.80 3.29 10.79
N SER A 90 -13.43 2.02 10.63
CA SER A 90 -14.32 0.84 10.52
C SER A 90 -13.53 -0.38 10.05
N THR A 91 -13.34 -1.35 10.95
CA THR A 91 -12.69 -2.65 10.72
C THR A 91 -13.61 -3.73 10.11
N ASP A 92 -14.85 -3.40 9.77
CA ASP A 92 -15.84 -4.34 9.20
C ASP A 92 -16.14 -4.08 7.71
N ASN A 93 -15.21 -3.46 6.98
CA ASN A 93 -15.40 -3.22 5.54
C ASN A 93 -15.03 -4.47 4.72
N VAL A 94 -16.04 -5.23 4.30
CA VAL A 94 -15.87 -6.40 3.40
C VAL A 94 -15.35 -6.03 2.00
N TYR A 95 -15.34 -4.76 1.63
CA TYR A 95 -14.92 -4.25 0.32
C TYR A 95 -13.44 -3.88 0.27
N CYS A 96 -12.83 -3.48 1.40
CA CYS A 96 -11.40 -3.13 1.46
C CYS A 96 -10.67 -4.08 2.43
N VAL A 97 -9.91 -5.04 1.90
CA VAL A 97 -9.34 -6.13 2.70
C VAL A 97 -7.84 -6.29 2.45
N LEU A 98 -7.08 -6.38 3.55
CA LEU A 98 -5.71 -6.88 3.56
C LEU A 98 -5.65 -8.19 4.35
N THR A 99 -5.15 -9.26 3.73
CA THR A 99 -5.10 -10.58 4.36
C THR A 99 -3.86 -11.36 3.96
N GLU A 100 -3.45 -12.34 4.77
CA GLU A 100 -2.39 -13.30 4.37
C GLU A 100 -2.99 -14.55 3.70
N LYS A 101 -4.31 -14.70 3.78
CA LYS A 101 -5.05 -15.83 3.20
C LYS A 101 -5.22 -15.65 1.69
N GLU A 102 -5.43 -16.76 1.00
CA GLU A 102 -5.75 -16.75 -0.42
C GLU A 102 -7.02 -15.94 -0.72
N LEU A 103 -6.97 -15.19 -1.82
CA LEU A 103 -8.11 -14.43 -2.32
C LEU A 103 -9.00 -15.34 -3.19
N SER A 104 -10.31 -15.16 -3.06
CA SER A 104 -11.29 -15.94 -3.82
C SER A 104 -12.03 -15.02 -4.79
N VAL A 105 -11.88 -15.31 -6.09
CA VAL A 105 -12.61 -14.61 -7.17
C VAL A 105 -14.12 -14.74 -6.97
N GLN A 106 -14.61 -15.93 -6.60
CA GLN A 106 -16.03 -16.16 -6.36
C GLN A 106 -16.54 -15.30 -5.20
N ARG A 107 -15.83 -15.27 -4.07
CA ARG A 107 -16.25 -14.44 -2.92
C ARG A 107 -16.23 -12.94 -3.25
N ALA A 108 -15.27 -12.49 -4.06
CA ALA A 108 -15.22 -11.10 -4.50
C ALA A 108 -16.39 -10.77 -5.45
N TYR A 109 -16.73 -11.69 -6.35
CA TYR A 109 -17.91 -11.55 -7.21
C TYR A 109 -19.21 -11.51 -6.40
N ASP A 110 -19.39 -12.46 -5.47
CA ASP A 110 -20.58 -12.58 -4.62
C ASP A 110 -20.82 -11.32 -3.77
N ALA A 111 -19.75 -10.70 -3.27
CA ALA A 111 -19.81 -9.45 -2.50
C ALA A 111 -20.37 -8.25 -3.32
N LEU A 112 -20.38 -8.37 -4.64
CA LEU A 112 -20.83 -7.36 -5.59
C LEU A 112 -22.07 -7.82 -6.39
N ILE A 113 -22.80 -8.84 -5.93
CA ILE A 113 -24.08 -9.21 -6.52
C ILE A 113 -25.18 -8.32 -5.95
N HIS A 114 -25.92 -7.63 -6.82
CA HIS A 114 -27.07 -6.83 -6.42
C HIS A 114 -28.09 -6.69 -7.57
N PRO A 115 -29.41 -6.69 -7.31
CA PRO A 115 -30.43 -6.57 -8.36
C PRO A 115 -30.32 -5.33 -9.26
N ASN A 116 -29.69 -4.26 -8.75
CA ASN A 116 -29.52 -3.00 -9.49
C ASN A 116 -28.22 -2.94 -10.32
N TRP A 117 -27.36 -3.94 -10.25
CA TRP A 117 -26.09 -3.95 -10.99
C TRP A 117 -26.14 -4.99 -12.10
N GLY A 118 -26.17 -4.51 -13.35
CA GLY A 118 -26.26 -5.33 -14.55
C GLY A 118 -24.93 -5.94 -15.00
N GLY A 119 -23.80 -5.50 -14.42
CA GLY A 119 -22.49 -6.08 -14.73
C GLY A 119 -21.45 -5.81 -13.67
N THR A 120 -20.55 -6.80 -13.50
CA THR A 120 -19.42 -6.76 -12.58
C THR A 120 -18.13 -7.05 -13.34
N VAL A 121 -17.12 -6.22 -13.15
CA VAL A 121 -15.77 -6.40 -13.68
C VAL A 121 -14.83 -6.71 -12.54
N LEU A 122 -14.02 -7.77 -12.70
CA LEU A 122 -12.97 -8.14 -11.76
C LEU A 122 -11.62 -8.13 -12.47
N PHE A 123 -10.68 -7.36 -11.94
CA PHE A 123 -9.27 -7.48 -12.24
C PHE A 123 -8.61 -8.36 -11.17
N CYS A 124 -7.92 -9.42 -11.59
CA CYS A 124 -7.10 -10.27 -10.71
C CYS A 124 -5.63 -10.13 -11.11
N GLY A 125 -4.82 -9.56 -10.23
CA GLY A 125 -3.37 -9.51 -10.41
C GLY A 125 -2.73 -10.78 -9.87
N THR A 126 -2.13 -11.59 -10.73
CA THR A 126 -1.47 -12.85 -10.34
C THR A 126 0.04 -12.76 -10.42
N VAL A 127 0.72 -13.59 -9.62
CA VAL A 127 2.18 -13.74 -9.71
C VAL A 127 2.56 -14.42 -11.02
N ARG A 128 3.43 -13.76 -11.80
CA ARG A 128 3.96 -14.29 -13.06
C ARG A 128 5.34 -14.89 -12.86
N GLU A 129 5.66 -15.90 -13.65
CA GLU A 129 6.98 -16.53 -13.63
C GLU A 129 8.07 -15.63 -14.21
N TRP A 130 7.79 -14.87 -15.27
CA TRP A 130 8.80 -14.10 -15.97
C TRP A 130 8.57 -12.58 -15.85
N THR A 131 9.60 -11.87 -15.37
CA THR A 131 9.67 -10.41 -15.35
C THR A 131 10.85 -9.97 -16.21
N GLY A 132 10.59 -9.67 -17.48
CA GLY A 132 11.66 -9.47 -18.47
C GLY A 132 12.45 -10.77 -18.66
N GLU A 133 13.75 -10.73 -18.40
CA GLU A 133 14.66 -11.88 -18.50
C GLU A 133 14.81 -12.67 -17.19
N LYS A 134 14.26 -12.16 -16.08
CA LYS A 134 14.41 -12.80 -14.77
C LYS A 134 13.27 -13.78 -14.48
N GLN A 135 13.63 -14.98 -14.05
CA GLN A 135 12.68 -15.99 -13.60
C GLN A 135 12.37 -15.79 -12.11
N THR A 136 11.14 -15.43 -11.79
CA THR A 136 10.59 -15.30 -10.44
C THR A 136 10.27 -16.68 -9.89
N SER A 137 10.71 -16.94 -8.66
CA SER A 137 10.33 -18.10 -7.87
C SER A 137 9.03 -17.83 -7.08
N HIS A 138 8.99 -16.69 -6.38
CA HIS A 138 7.87 -16.25 -5.55
C HIS A 138 7.97 -14.75 -5.29
N LEU A 139 6.89 -14.17 -4.77
CA LEU A 139 6.85 -12.79 -4.30
C LEU A 139 6.56 -12.75 -2.79
N THR A 140 6.97 -11.68 -2.13
CA THR A 140 6.40 -11.31 -0.83
C THR A 140 5.84 -9.89 -0.85
N TYR A 141 4.68 -9.70 -0.23
CA TYR A 141 4.06 -8.40 -0.05
C TYR A 141 4.07 -7.97 1.42
N GLU A 142 4.44 -6.71 1.66
CA GLU A 142 4.43 -6.04 2.95
C GLU A 142 3.57 -4.78 2.86
N ALA A 143 2.92 -4.36 3.96
CA ALA A 143 2.13 -3.15 3.96
C ALA A 143 2.15 -2.44 5.31
N TYR A 144 2.01 -1.11 5.28
CA TYR A 144 1.60 -0.38 6.46
C TYR A 144 0.10 -0.55 6.67
N ARG A 145 -0.30 -1.68 7.27
CA ARG A 145 -1.69 -2.19 7.27
C ARG A 145 -2.77 -1.15 7.62
N SER A 146 -2.62 -0.39 8.70
CA SER A 146 -3.63 0.59 9.12
C SER A 146 -3.79 1.72 8.11
N MET A 147 -2.66 2.32 7.70
CA MET A 147 -2.65 3.38 6.69
C MET A 147 -3.13 2.88 5.32
N ALA A 148 -2.74 1.67 4.93
CA ALA A 148 -3.16 1.07 3.66
C ALA A 148 -4.68 0.83 3.62
N ILE A 149 -5.28 0.33 4.70
CA ILE A 149 -6.75 0.16 4.78
C ILE A 149 -7.45 1.51 4.69
N GLN A 150 -6.97 2.53 5.40
CA GLN A 150 -7.54 3.87 5.33
C GLN A 150 -7.52 4.41 3.89
N GLN A 151 -6.36 4.39 3.24
CA GLN A 151 -6.21 4.87 1.87
C GLN A 151 -7.02 4.07 0.86
N MET A 152 -7.15 2.76 1.04
CA MET A 152 -8.05 1.94 0.21
C MET A 152 -9.50 2.39 0.37
N GLN A 153 -9.97 2.71 1.59
CA GLN A 153 -11.33 3.20 1.82
C GLN A 153 -11.53 4.60 1.22
N ASP A 154 -10.52 5.47 1.29
CA ASP A 154 -10.54 6.80 0.67
C ASP A 154 -10.63 6.71 -0.85
N LEU A 155 -9.76 5.89 -1.44
CA LEU A 155 -9.78 5.61 -2.87
C LEU A 155 -11.11 5.01 -3.31
N GLN A 156 -11.67 4.08 -2.54
CA GLN A 156 -12.99 3.50 -2.79
C GLN A 156 -14.06 4.61 -2.88
N ARG A 157 -14.10 5.50 -1.88
CA ARG A 157 -15.06 6.61 -1.83
C ARG A 157 -14.90 7.56 -3.02
N GLN A 158 -13.67 7.91 -3.36
CA GLN A 158 -13.39 8.82 -4.48
C GLN A 158 -13.82 8.21 -5.82
N VAL A 159 -13.48 6.94 -6.07
CA VAL A 159 -13.88 6.26 -7.31
C VAL A 159 -15.40 6.11 -7.40
N GLU A 160 -16.08 5.76 -6.31
CA GLU A 160 -17.55 5.67 -6.30
C GLU A 160 -18.23 7.04 -6.49
N ALA A 161 -17.60 8.13 -6.08
CA ALA A 161 -18.05 9.48 -6.36
C ALA A 161 -17.85 9.88 -7.84
N ASP A 162 -16.72 9.50 -8.44
CA ASP A 162 -16.40 9.76 -9.85
C ASP A 162 -17.29 8.95 -10.81
N TYR A 163 -17.79 7.79 -10.38
CA TYR A 163 -18.67 6.91 -11.15
C TYR A 163 -19.98 6.62 -10.39
N PRO A 164 -20.98 7.52 -10.44
CA PRO A 164 -22.23 7.36 -9.71
C PRO A 164 -22.96 6.04 -10.03
N GLY A 165 -23.38 5.33 -8.99
CA GLY A 165 -24.09 4.05 -9.11
C GLY A 165 -23.18 2.83 -9.21
N VAL A 166 -21.86 3.03 -9.20
CA VAL A 166 -20.88 1.95 -9.07
C VAL A 166 -20.70 1.56 -7.60
N ARG A 167 -20.48 0.27 -7.35
CA ARG A 167 -19.92 -0.25 -6.09
C ARG A 167 -18.60 -0.92 -6.37
N THR A 168 -17.60 -0.68 -5.51
CA THR A 168 -16.25 -1.15 -5.71
C THR A 168 -15.75 -2.06 -4.59
N LEU A 169 -14.68 -2.81 -4.87
CA LEU A 169 -14.00 -3.72 -3.95
C LEU A 169 -12.51 -3.76 -4.29
N MET A 170 -11.67 -3.75 -3.26
CA MET A 170 -10.21 -3.92 -3.34
C MET A 170 -9.71 -4.86 -2.25
N TRP A 171 -9.23 -6.03 -2.64
CA TRP A 171 -8.63 -7.01 -1.74
C TRP A 171 -7.18 -7.24 -2.14
N HIS A 172 -6.26 -7.23 -1.17
CA HIS A 172 -4.85 -7.50 -1.41
C HIS A 172 -4.31 -8.55 -0.43
N ARG A 173 -3.57 -9.52 -0.97
CA ARG A 173 -2.87 -10.55 -0.20
C ARG A 173 -1.47 -10.06 0.20
N LEU A 174 -1.11 -10.30 1.45
CA LEU A 174 0.18 -9.99 2.04
C LEU A 174 0.94 -11.28 2.34
N GLY A 175 2.22 -11.16 2.67
CA GLY A 175 3.10 -12.30 2.92
C GLY A 175 3.57 -12.95 1.62
N ARG A 176 3.89 -14.24 1.69
CA ARG A 176 4.46 -15.01 0.57
C ARG A 176 3.39 -15.48 -0.40
N LEU A 177 3.64 -15.31 -1.69
CA LEU A 177 2.81 -15.77 -2.79
C LEU A 177 3.64 -16.56 -3.79
N GLU A 178 3.14 -17.73 -4.18
CA GLU A 178 3.75 -18.56 -5.21
C GLU A 178 3.28 -18.14 -6.62
N LEU A 179 3.90 -18.71 -7.65
CA LEU A 179 3.47 -18.51 -9.04
C LEU A 179 1.96 -18.79 -9.19
N THR A 180 1.29 -17.97 -9.99
CA THR A 180 -0.16 -18.00 -10.24
C THR A 180 -1.08 -17.60 -9.08
N ASP A 181 -0.56 -17.41 -7.86
CA ASP A 181 -1.35 -16.89 -6.74
C ASP A 181 -1.92 -15.50 -7.08
N ILE A 182 -3.14 -15.24 -6.63
CA ILE A 182 -3.78 -13.93 -6.75
C ILE A 182 -3.25 -13.01 -5.65
N ALA A 183 -2.53 -11.98 -6.04
CA ALA A 183 -2.01 -10.93 -5.18
C ALA A 183 -3.07 -9.86 -4.87
N VAL A 184 -3.87 -9.50 -5.86
CA VAL A 184 -4.85 -8.41 -5.72
C VAL A 184 -6.10 -8.70 -6.53
N ILE A 185 -7.26 -8.34 -5.97
CA ILE A 185 -8.53 -8.26 -6.69
C ILE A 185 -9.03 -6.82 -6.57
N CYS A 186 -9.19 -6.15 -7.71
CA CYS A 186 -9.90 -4.88 -7.81
C CYS A 186 -11.16 -5.11 -8.64
N ALA A 187 -12.33 -4.75 -8.13
CA ALA A 187 -13.59 -5.04 -8.79
C ALA A 187 -14.57 -3.87 -8.69
N ALA A 188 -15.46 -3.79 -9.67
CA ALA A 188 -16.53 -2.80 -9.72
C ALA A 188 -17.79 -3.42 -10.32
N ALA A 189 -18.93 -3.15 -9.69
CA ALA A 189 -20.26 -3.51 -10.17
C ALA A 189 -21.09 -2.25 -10.46
N SER A 190 -21.89 -2.28 -11.52
CA SER A 190 -22.63 -1.13 -12.04
C SER A 190 -23.90 -1.56 -12.76
N PRO A 191 -24.94 -0.71 -12.87
CA PRO A 191 -26.07 -0.92 -13.77
C PRO A 191 -25.63 -1.13 -15.24
N HIS A 192 -24.57 -0.43 -15.67
CA HIS A 192 -24.07 -0.46 -17.05
C HIS A 192 -22.57 -0.76 -17.10
N ARG A 193 -22.19 -1.61 -18.07
CA ARG A 193 -20.83 -2.16 -18.18
C ARG A 193 -19.72 -1.10 -18.26
N ASP A 194 -19.96 0.02 -18.94
CA ASP A 194 -18.91 1.00 -19.22
C ASP A 194 -18.34 1.59 -17.92
N ALA A 195 -19.21 1.94 -16.97
CA ALA A 195 -18.79 2.45 -15.66
C ALA A 195 -18.08 1.37 -14.81
N ALA A 196 -18.48 0.10 -14.90
CA ALA A 196 -17.78 -0.99 -14.20
C ALA A 196 -16.34 -1.18 -14.72
N PHE A 197 -16.13 -1.14 -16.05
CA PHE A 197 -14.79 -1.25 -16.63
C PHE A 197 -13.90 -0.07 -16.22
N LEU A 198 -14.42 1.16 -16.33
CA LEU A 198 -13.67 2.37 -15.99
C LEU A 198 -13.30 2.40 -14.51
N ALA A 199 -14.26 2.16 -13.61
CA ALA A 199 -14.01 2.15 -12.17
C ALA A 199 -13.02 1.05 -11.76
N ALA A 200 -13.17 -0.18 -12.27
CA ALA A 200 -12.24 -1.27 -11.94
C ALA A 200 -10.80 -0.96 -12.41
N ARG A 201 -10.64 -0.34 -13.59
CA ARG A 201 -9.32 0.11 -14.07
C ARG A 201 -8.76 1.22 -13.20
N THR A 202 -9.57 2.22 -12.85
CA THR A 202 -9.15 3.34 -11.99
C THR A 202 -8.69 2.83 -10.62
N LEU A 203 -9.41 1.89 -10.01
CA LEU A 203 -9.01 1.29 -8.72
C LEU A 203 -7.62 0.65 -8.77
N ILE A 204 -7.37 -0.24 -9.74
CA ILE A 204 -6.08 -0.94 -9.76
C ILE A 204 -4.92 0.01 -10.05
N GLU A 205 -5.10 0.97 -10.95
CA GLU A 205 -4.09 1.97 -11.27
C GLU A 205 -3.75 2.83 -10.05
N ARG A 206 -4.77 3.32 -9.34
CA ARG A 206 -4.59 4.18 -8.17
C ARG A 206 -4.10 3.40 -6.95
N LEU A 207 -4.58 2.18 -6.72
CA LEU A 207 -4.12 1.33 -5.63
C LEU A 207 -2.62 1.08 -5.69
N LYS A 208 -2.08 0.76 -6.88
CA LYS A 208 -0.64 0.50 -7.06
C LYS A 208 0.23 1.73 -6.84
N LYS A 209 -0.33 2.91 -7.11
CA LYS A 209 0.34 4.19 -6.97
C LYS A 209 0.31 4.67 -5.52
N GLU A 210 -0.88 4.75 -4.95
CA GLU A 210 -1.15 5.52 -3.75
C GLU A 210 -0.97 4.69 -2.47
N VAL A 211 -1.38 3.42 -2.48
CA VAL A 211 -1.53 2.62 -1.24
C VAL A 211 -0.19 2.02 -0.80
N PRO A 212 0.22 2.15 0.49
CA PRO A 212 1.51 1.70 1.02
C PRO A 212 1.60 0.17 1.17
N ILE A 213 1.70 -0.51 0.02
CA ILE A 213 1.90 -1.95 -0.14
C ILE A 213 3.12 -2.14 -1.04
N TRP A 214 4.15 -2.82 -0.55
CA TRP A 214 5.41 -3.04 -1.27
C TRP A 214 5.57 -4.50 -1.65
N LYS A 215 6.14 -4.75 -2.83
CA LYS A 215 6.47 -6.10 -3.30
C LYS A 215 7.97 -6.33 -3.32
N LYS A 216 8.37 -7.52 -2.92
CA LYS A 216 9.71 -8.05 -3.09
C LYS A 216 9.66 -9.28 -3.97
N GLU A 217 10.45 -9.28 -5.03
CA GLU A 217 10.56 -10.40 -5.96
C GLU A 217 11.78 -11.25 -5.61
N PHE A 218 11.59 -12.56 -5.61
CA PHE A 218 12.66 -13.54 -5.39
C PHE A 218 12.86 -14.35 -6.65
N TYR A 219 14.06 -14.31 -7.20
CA TYR A 219 14.38 -14.96 -8.47
C TYR A 219 14.97 -16.36 -8.25
N VAL A 220 14.82 -17.25 -9.24
CA VAL A 220 15.46 -18.58 -9.24
C VAL A 220 16.98 -18.42 -9.18
N ASP A 221 17.50 -17.51 -10.01
CA ASP A 221 18.90 -17.12 -10.05
C ASP A 221 18.99 -15.60 -9.84
N GLY A 222 19.62 -15.17 -8.75
CA GLY A 222 19.85 -13.76 -8.45
C GLY A 222 19.48 -13.36 -7.02
N GLN A 223 19.76 -12.10 -6.69
CA GLN A 223 19.41 -11.55 -5.38
C GLN A 223 17.95 -11.07 -5.38
N PRO A 224 17.22 -11.20 -4.26
CA PRO A 224 15.88 -10.66 -4.13
C PRO A 224 15.85 -9.13 -4.30
N GLU A 225 14.82 -8.60 -4.94
CA GLU A 225 14.70 -7.17 -5.26
C GLU A 225 13.36 -6.60 -4.80
N TRP A 226 13.39 -5.47 -4.10
CA TRP A 226 12.21 -4.65 -3.88
C TRP A 226 11.85 -3.92 -5.18
N ARG A 227 10.59 -4.00 -5.57
CA ARG A 227 10.10 -3.44 -6.83
C ARG A 227 8.87 -2.58 -6.55
N GLU A 228 8.76 -1.48 -7.28
CA GLU A 228 7.54 -0.68 -7.31
C GLU A 228 6.41 -1.48 -7.98
N ASN A 229 5.17 -1.19 -7.60
CA ASN A 229 4.01 -1.80 -8.23
C ASN A 229 3.79 -1.15 -9.60
N GLU A 230 4.10 -1.88 -10.68
CA GLU A 230 3.74 -1.55 -12.08
C GLU A 230 2.26 -1.80 -12.34
#